data_AF-A0A4Q7CLT9-F1
#
_entry.id   AF-A0A4Q7CLT9-F1
#
_cell.length_a   1.000
_cell.length_b   1.000
_cell.length_c   1.000
_cell.angle_alpha   90.00
_cell.angle_beta   90.00
_cell.angle_gamma   90.00
#
_symmetry.space_group_name_H-M   'P 1'
#
loop_
_entity.id
_entity.type
_entity.pdbx_description
1 polymer ?
#
loop_
_entity_poly.entity_id
_entity_poly.type
_entity_poly.pdbx_seq_one_letter_code
_entity_poly.pdbx_strand_id
1 'polypeptide(L)'
;KKMMKSQFAMSNVAFFLNFFIMGVWHGLEVYYIVYGLYHAALFIGYGYYERWRKKHPPRWDNRFTTALSIIITFHFVTFGFLIFSGKLI
;
A
#
# COMPACT_ATOMS: atom_id res chain seq x y z
N LYS A 1 21.98 -12.23 -3.57
CA LYS A 1 20.51 -12.42 -3.75
C LYS A 1 19.72 -12.76 -2.47
N LYS A 2 20.29 -13.45 -1.46
CA LYS A 2 19.58 -13.82 -0.20
C LYS A 2 19.31 -12.62 0.73
N MET A 3 20.23 -11.64 0.79
CA MET A 3 20.09 -10.43 1.62
C MET A 3 18.88 -9.55 1.22
N MET A 4 18.61 -9.36 -0.08
CA MET A 4 17.44 -8.60 -0.54
C MET A 4 16.09 -9.26 -0.22
N LYS A 5 16.05 -10.59 -0.01
CA LYS A 5 14.82 -11.27 0.46
C LYS A 5 14.58 -10.98 1.94
N SER A 6 15.63 -11.04 2.76
CA SER A 6 15.58 -10.68 4.19
C SER A 6 15.23 -9.20 4.37
N GLN A 7 15.90 -8.29 3.65
CA GLN A 7 15.63 -6.86 3.73
C GLN A 7 14.21 -6.49 3.29
N PHE A 8 13.63 -7.21 2.33
CA PHE A 8 12.25 -6.95 1.90
C PHE A 8 11.20 -7.50 2.84
N ALA A 9 11.43 -8.69 3.41
CA ALA A 9 10.59 -9.18 4.50
C ALA A 9 10.64 -8.19 5.67
N MET A 10 11.84 -7.72 6.03
CA MET A 10 12.02 -6.68 7.06
C MET A 10 11.31 -5.38 6.71
N SER A 11 11.42 -4.91 5.46
CA SER A 11 10.75 -3.68 5.01
C SER A 11 9.23 -3.83 5.02
N ASN A 12 8.69 -4.99 4.65
CA ASN A 12 7.25 -5.26 4.70
C ASN A 12 6.74 -5.27 6.14
N VAL A 13 7.50 -5.87 7.06
CA VAL A 13 7.18 -5.86 8.50
C VAL A 13 7.26 -4.43 9.06
N ALA A 14 8.28 -3.66 8.67
CA ALA A 14 8.42 -2.26 9.07
C ALA A 14 7.26 -1.39 8.54
N PHE A 15 6.86 -1.57 7.28
CA PHE A 15 5.69 -0.90 6.71
C PHE A 15 4.41 -1.29 7.44
N PHE A 16 4.20 -2.58 7.68
CA PHE A 16 3.05 -3.06 8.42
C PHE A 16 2.97 -2.43 9.81
N LEU A 17 4.09 -2.46 10.55
CA LEU A 17 4.14 -1.90 11.90
C LEU A 17 3.93 -0.38 11.89
N ASN A 18 4.51 0.33 10.92
CA ASN A 18 4.35 1.77 10.78
C ASN A 18 2.89 2.17 10.53
N PHE A 19 2.23 1.52 9.57
CA PHE A 19 0.82 1.80 9.27
C PHE A 19 -0.14 1.31 10.36
N PHE A 20 0.22 0.23 11.07
CA PHE A 20 -0.54 -0.23 12.23
C PHE A 20 -0.46 0.78 13.38
N ILE A 21 0.74 1.27 13.72
CA ILE A 21 0.93 2.31 14.74
C ILE A 21 0.20 3.59 14.34
N MET A 22 0.25 3.99 13.07
CA MET A 22 -0.50 5.14 12.55
C MET A 22 -2.03 4.97 12.73
N GLY A 23 -2.56 3.77 12.47
CA GLY A 23 -3.97 3.45 12.69
C GLY A 23 -4.36 3.56 14.17
N VAL A 24 -3.59 2.92 15.05
CA VAL A 24 -3.81 2.98 16.50
C VAL A 24 -3.65 4.40 17.05
N TRP A 25 -2.73 5.20 16.49
CA TRP A 25 -2.51 6.60 16.86
C TRP A 25 -3.73 7.49 16.56
N HIS A 26 -4.45 7.23 15.46
CA HIS A 26 -5.63 8.00 15.11
C HIS A 26 -6.85 7.71 16.00
N GLY A 27 -6.88 6.54 16.65
CA GLY A 27 -7.87 6.16 17.65
C GLY A 27 -8.00 4.65 17.76
N LEU A 28 -8.61 4.17 18.84
CA LEU A 28 -8.91 2.75 19.06
C LEU A 28 -10.16 2.26 18.32
N GLU A 29 -10.81 3.15 17.58
CA GLU A 29 -11.97 2.80 16.79
C GLU A 29 -11.60 1.84 15.64
N VAL A 30 -12.50 0.89 15.38
CA VAL A 30 -12.28 -0.21 14.42
C VAL A 30 -11.94 0.34 13.03
N TYR A 31 -12.56 1.46 12.63
CA TYR A 31 -12.34 2.06 11.32
C TYR A 31 -10.90 2.61 11.15
N TYR A 32 -10.21 3.04 12.21
CA TYR A 32 -8.81 3.47 12.13
C TYR A 32 -7.83 2.28 12.04
N ILE A 33 -8.13 1.18 12.74
CA ILE A 33 -7.33 -0.06 12.66
C ILE A 33 -7.44 -0.65 11.25
N VAL A 34 -8.67 -0.72 10.70
CA VAL A 34 -8.92 -1.19 9.34
C VAL A 34 -8.23 -0.28 8.31
N TYR A 35 -8.27 1.04 8.50
CA TYR A 35 -7.56 2.00 7.65
C TYR A 35 -6.04 1.75 7.61
N GLY A 36 -5.43 1.55 8.77
CA GLY A 36 -3.99 1.24 8.89
C GLY A 36 -3.63 -0.08 8.21
N LEU A 37 -4.43 -1.14 8.44
CA LEU A 37 -4.24 -2.45 7.81
C LEU A 37 -4.41 -2.39 6.29
N TYR A 38 -5.38 -1.60 5.81
CA TYR A 38 -5.61 -1.38 4.39
C TYR A 38 -4.40 -0.72 3.72
N HIS A 39 -3.84 0.33 4.30
CA HIS A 39 -2.62 0.97 3.79
C HIS A 39 -1.39 0.07 3.87
N ALA A 40 -1.24 -0.70 4.95
CA ALA A 40 -0.17 -1.69 5.08
C ALA A 40 -0.21 -2.72 3.93
N ALA A 41 -1.39 -3.27 3.65
CA ALA A 41 -1.59 -4.23 2.58
C ALA A 41 -1.29 -3.63 1.20
N LEU A 42 -1.72 -2.38 0.97
CA LEU A 42 -1.43 -1.65 -0.28
C LEU A 42 0.07 -1.46 -0.50
N PHE A 43 0.81 -1.02 0.52
CA PHE A 43 2.26 -0.79 0.42
C PHE A 43 3.03 -2.10 0.21
N ILE A 44 2.67 -3.16 0.94
CA ILE A 44 3.28 -4.48 0.76
C ILE A 44 3.00 -4.99 -0.66
N GLY A 45 1.74 -4.93 -1.11
CA GLY A 45 1.33 -5.32 -2.45
C GLY A 45 2.06 -4.56 -3.54
N TYR A 46 2.20 -3.24 -3.38
CA TYR A 46 2.97 -2.39 -4.29
C TYR A 46 4.45 -2.80 -4.32
N GLY A 47 5.07 -3.11 -3.18
CA GLY A 47 6.44 -3.60 -3.12
C GLY A 47 6.66 -4.93 -3.88
N TYR A 48 5.66 -5.83 -3.83
CA TYR A 48 5.67 -7.05 -4.65
C TYR A 48 5.51 -6.73 -6.14
N TYR A 49 4.58 -5.83 -6.48
CA TYR A 49 4.34 -5.39 -7.85
C TYR A 49 5.58 -4.72 -8.47
N GLU A 50 6.24 -3.81 -7.75
CA GLU A 50 7.47 -3.14 -8.21
C GLU A 50 8.58 -4.15 -8.50
N ARG A 51 8.72 -5.16 -7.64
CA ARG A 51 9.71 -6.24 -7.83
C ARG A 51 9.35 -7.13 -9.02
N TRP A 52 8.07 -7.39 -9.25
CA TRP A 52 7.59 -8.11 -10.42
C TRP A 52 7.84 -7.30 -11.70
N ARG A 53 7.55 -6.00 -11.71
CA ARG A 53 7.88 -5.08 -12.82
C ARG A 53 9.37 -4.99 -13.11
N LYS A 54 10.24 -5.03 -12.09
CA LYS A 54 11.70 -5.08 -12.29
C LYS A 54 12.16 -6.35 -13.01
N LYS A 55 11.42 -7.46 -12.88
CA LYS A 55 11.69 -8.72 -13.59
C LYS A 55 10.97 -8.82 -14.94
N HIS A 56 9.83 -8.18 -15.07
CA HIS A 56 9.04 -8.06 -16.29
C HIS A 56 8.94 -6.59 -16.66
N PRO A 57 10.03 -5.99 -17.17
CA PRO A 57 10.01 -4.59 -17.56
C PRO A 57 8.88 -4.40 -18.57
N PRO A 58 7.98 -3.44 -18.32
CA PRO A 58 6.90 -3.17 -19.26
C PRO A 58 7.53 -2.74 -20.57
N ARG A 59 7.14 -3.42 -21.62
CA ARG A 59 7.72 -3.25 -22.96
C ARG A 59 7.33 -1.91 -23.57
N TRP A 60 6.31 -1.26 -23.01
CA TRP A 60 5.66 -0.03 -23.47
C TRP A 60 5.52 0.92 -22.28
N ASP A 61 6.35 1.96 -22.24
CA ASP A 61 6.20 3.07 -21.29
C ASP A 61 5.37 4.17 -21.95
N ASN A 62 4.05 4.03 -21.87
CA ASN A 62 3.13 4.96 -22.52
C ASN A 62 2.55 5.93 -21.48
N ARG A 63 2.32 7.19 -21.87
CA ARG A 63 1.63 8.17 -21.02
C ARG A 63 0.27 7.67 -20.48
N PHE A 64 -0.37 6.77 -21.24
CA PHE A 64 -1.60 6.09 -20.84
C PHE A 64 -1.42 5.17 -19.62
N THR A 65 -0.35 4.39 -19.55
CA THR A 65 -0.10 3.50 -18.40
C THR A 65 0.21 4.31 -17.13
N THR A 66 0.84 5.47 -17.28
CA THR A 66 1.06 6.41 -16.17
C THR A 66 -0.25 7.02 -15.69
N ALA A 67 -1.10 7.52 -16.60
CA ALA A 67 -2.41 8.06 -16.26
C ALA A 67 -3.29 7.01 -15.57
N LEU A 68 -3.33 5.79 -16.10
CA LEU A 68 -4.07 4.68 -15.50
C LEU A 68 -3.57 4.36 -14.09
N SER A 69 -2.25 4.35 -13.87
CA SER A 69 -1.67 4.11 -12.55
C SER A 69 -2.08 5.19 -11.55
N ILE A 70 -2.09 6.47 -11.96
CA ILE A 70 -2.53 7.59 -11.12
C ILE A 70 -4.01 7.45 -10.76
N ILE A 71 -4.87 7.10 -11.73
CA ILE A 71 -6.30 6.90 -11.47
C ILE A 71 -6.49 5.78 -10.46
N ILE A 72 -5.82 4.65 -10.66
CA ILE A 72 -5.91 3.50 -9.76
C ILE A 72 -5.46 3.89 -8.35
N THR A 73 -4.28 4.49 -8.18
CA THR A 73 -3.79 4.89 -6.86
C THR A 73 -4.70 5.93 -6.21
N PHE A 74 -5.25 6.86 -6.98
CA PHE A 74 -6.22 7.83 -6.48
C PHE A 74 -7.47 7.14 -5.90
N HIS A 75 -8.04 6.17 -6.61
CA HIS A 75 -9.20 5.41 -6.11
C HIS A 75 -8.86 4.64 -4.83
N PHE A 76 -7.70 3.99 -4.77
CA PHE A 76 -7.27 3.26 -3.57
C PHE A 76 -7.08 4.20 -2.37
N VAL A 77 -6.48 5.38 -2.57
CA VAL A 77 -6.25 6.38 -1.49
C VAL A 77 -7.58 7.01 -1.04
N THR A 78 -8.43 7.42 -1.97
CA THR A 78 -9.74 8.00 -1.64
C THR A 78 -10.66 6.99 -0.94
N PHE A 79 -10.60 5.71 -1.33
CA PHE A 79 -11.29 4.64 -0.60
C PHE A 79 -10.72 4.46 0.81
N GLY A 80 -9.40 4.60 0.97
CA GLY A 80 -8.77 4.66 2.30
C GLY A 80 -9.34 5.80 3.15
N PHE A 81 -9.42 7.02 2.60
CA PHE A 81 -10.02 8.15 3.32
C PHE A 81 -11.51 7.94 3.63
N LEU A 82 -12.25 7.21 2.80
CA LEU A 82 -13.64 6.87 3.07
C LEU A 82 -13.78 5.95 4.29
N ILE A 83 -12.89 4.95 4.42
CA ILE A 83 -12.81 4.09 5.61
C ILE A 83 -12.45 4.94 6.84
N PHE A 84 -11.47 5.84 6.70
CA PHE A 84 -11.04 6.74 7.78
C PHE A 84 -12.18 7.65 8.25
N SER A 85 -13.06 8.09 7.34
CA SER A 85 -14.21 8.94 7.66
C SER A 85 -15.25 8.26 8.55
N GLY A 86 -15.20 6.94 8.77
CA GLY A 86 -16.17 6.22 9.60
C GLY A 86 -17.60 6.26 9.06
N LYS A 87 -17.81 6.57 7.77
CA LYS A 87 -19.15 6.58 7.15
C LYS A 87 -19.63 5.21 6.66
N LEU A 88 -18.72 4.23 6.63
CA LEU A 88 -18.96 2.88 6.12
C LEU A 88 -19.23 1.85 7.22
N ILE A 89 -18.90 2.15 8.48
CA ILE A 89 -19.02 1.29 9.65
C ILE A 89 -19.77 2.06 10.73
#